data_AF-A0A1I7CXM4-F1
#
_entry.id   AF-A0A1I7CXM4-F1
#
_cell.length_a   1.000
_cell.length_b   1.000
_cell.length_c   1.000
_cell.angle_alpha   90.00
_cell.angle_beta   90.00
_cell.angle_gamma   90.00
#
_symmetry.space_group_name_H-M   'P 1'
#
loop_
_entity.id
_entity.type
_entity.pdbx_description
1 polymer ?
#
loop_
_entity_poly.entity_id
_entity_poly.type
_entity_poly.pdbx_seq_one_letter_code
_entity_poly.pdbx_strand_id
1 'polypeptide(L)' 'MKVTVDEKLLAEILQRTDAKNVQEDVEAALKAYLRKIKLNELSNLRGKITWEGNLDEMREY' A
#
# COMPACT_ATOMS: atom_id res chain seq x y z
N MET A 1 5.83 -22.05 -5.93
CA MET A 1 5.47 -21.70 -4.54
C MET A 1 3.96 -21.86 -4.39
N LYS A 2 3.47 -22.61 -3.40
CA LYS A 2 2.03 -22.74 -3.11
C LYS A 2 1.73 -22.01 -1.80
N VAL A 3 0.67 -21.21 -1.79
CA VAL A 3 0.18 -20.49 -0.61
C VAL A 3 -1.28 -20.88 -0.43
N THR A 4 -1.65 -21.26 0.78
CA THR A 4 -3.04 -21.55 1.15
C THR A 4 -3.63 -20.28 1.78
N VAL A 5 -4.76 -19.83 1.25
CA VAL A 5 -5.49 -18.64 1.72
C VAL A 5 -6.91 -19.06 2.06
N ASP A 6 -7.51 -18.43 3.07
CA ASP A 6 -8.90 -18.66 3.46
C ASP A 6 -9.86 -18.25 2.33
N GLU A 7 -10.71 -19.18 1.90
CA GLU A 7 -11.69 -18.97 0.84
C GLU A 7 -12.77 -17.95 1.23
N LYS A 8 -13.16 -17.91 2.51
CA LYS A 8 -14.15 -16.93 2.99
C LYS A 8 -13.59 -15.51 2.92
N LEU A 9 -12.30 -15.35 3.25
CA LEU A 9 -11.62 -14.07 3.12
C LEU A 9 -11.59 -13.61 1.66
N LEU A 10 -11.24 -14.49 0.73
CA LEU A 10 -11.21 -14.16 -0.70
C LEU A 10 -12.61 -13.82 -1.24
N ALA A 11 -13.64 -14.54 -0.80
CA ALA A 11 -15.03 -14.25 -1.17
C ALA A 11 -15.51 -12.90 -0.63
N GLU A 12 -15.16 -12.57 0.63
CA GLU A 12 -15.52 -11.28 1.22
C GLU A 12 -14.81 -10.12 0.51
N ILE A 13 -13.55 -10.29 0.11
CA ILE A 13 -12.80 -9.29 -0.66
C ILE A 13 -13.47 -9.08 -2.02
N LEU A 14 -13.73 -10.14 -2.79
CA LEU A 14 -14.36 -10.06 -4.11
C LEU A 14 -15.75 -9.41 -4.08
N GLN A 15 -16.50 -9.53 -2.98
CA GLN A 15 -17.79 -8.87 -2.83
C GLN A 15 -17.67 -7.35 -2.57
N ARG A 16 -16.51 -6.89 -2.15
CA ARG A 16 -16.25 -5.49 -1.77
C ARG A 16 -15.35 -4.74 -2.74
N THR A 17 -14.74 -5.46 -3.68
CA THR A 17 -13.88 -4.91 -4.73
C THR A 17 -14.58 -5.01 -6.08
N ASP A 18 -14.16 -4.18 -7.03
CA ASP A 18 -14.63 -4.26 -8.42
C ASP A 18 -13.81 -5.28 -9.25
N ALA A 19 -13.02 -6.14 -8.61
CA ALA A 19 -12.13 -7.06 -9.29
C ALA A 19 -12.91 -8.20 -9.96
N LYS A 20 -12.44 -8.63 -11.12
CA LYS A 20 -13.16 -9.65 -11.91
C LYS A 20 -12.90 -11.07 -11.42
N ASN A 21 -11.80 -11.28 -10.69
CA ASN A 21 -11.39 -12.57 -10.19
C ASN A 21 -10.44 -12.44 -8.99
N VAL A 22 -10.32 -13.53 -8.21
CA VAL A 22 -9.46 -13.62 -7.01
C VAL A 22 -8.01 -13.22 -7.29
N GLN A 23 -7.48 -13.61 -8.46
CA GLN A 23 -6.08 -13.38 -8.77
C GLN A 23 -5.76 -11.89 -8.90
N GLU A 24 -6.67 -11.12 -9.52
CA GLU A 24 -6.55 -9.67 -9.66
C GLU A 24 -6.54 -8.98 -8.29
N ASP A 25 -7.46 -9.35 -7.40
CA ASP A 25 -7.50 -8.82 -6.03
C ASP A 25 -6.25 -9.17 -5.22
N VAL A 26 -5.78 -10.42 -5.32
CA VAL A 26 -4.56 -10.86 -4.62
C VAL A 26 -3.34 -10.08 -5.13
N GLU A 27 -3.23 -9.88 -6.45
CA GLU A 27 -2.12 -9.11 -7.00
C GLU A 27 -2.18 -7.63 -6.59
N ALA A 28 -3.36 -7.03 -6.61
CA ALA A 28 -3.56 -5.66 -6.16
C ALA A 28 -3.23 -5.50 -4.67
N ALA A 29 -3.68 -6.43 -3.83
CA ALA A 29 -3.39 -6.45 -2.40
C ALA A 29 -1.88 -6.60 -2.12
N LEU A 30 -1.18 -7.48 -2.83
CA LEU A 30 0.26 -7.65 -2.69
C LEU A 30 1.04 -6.42 -3.13
N LYS A 31 0.64 -5.76 -4.23
CA LYS A 31 1.21 -4.47 -4.67
C LYS A 31 1.02 -3.39 -3.61
N ALA A 32 -0.17 -3.28 -3.05
CA ALA A 32 -0.47 -2.34 -1.97
C ALA A 32 0.34 -2.63 -0.70
N TYR A 33 0.47 -3.90 -0.33
CA TYR A 33 1.27 -4.35 0.81
C TYR A 33 2.75 -4.02 0.62
N LEU A 34 3.31 -4.31 -0.56
CA LEU A 34 4.69 -3.95 -0.87
C LEU A 34 4.90 -2.43 -0.82
N ARG A 35 3.96 -1.64 -1.33
CA ARG A 35 4.01 -0.17 -1.21
C ARG A 35 4.03 0.27 0.26
N LYS A 36 3.22 -0.34 1.12
CA LYS A 36 3.21 -0.05 2.56
C LYS A 36 4.54 -0.39 3.23
N ILE A 37 5.14 -1.53 2.88
CA ILE A 37 6.48 -1.90 3.38
C ILE A 37 7.50 -0.82 3.00
N LYS A 38 7.55 -0.42 1.73
CA LYS A 38 8.47 0.64 1.26
C LYS A 38 8.25 1.97 1.98
N LEU A 39 6.99 2.36 2.23
CA LEU A 39 6.68 3.57 2.99
C LEU A 39 7.15 3.45 4.46
N ASN A 40 6.99 2.28 5.08
CA ASN A 40 7.52 2.05 6.42
C ASN A 40 9.06 2.13 6.45
N GLU A 41 9.75 1.58 5.45
CA GLU A 41 11.19 1.71 5.32
C GLU A 41 11.62 3.18 5.19
N LEU A 42 10.94 3.96 4.35
CA LEU A 42 11.17 5.40 4.22
C LEU A 42 10.89 6.16 5.52
N SER A 43 9.91 5.72 6.30
CA SER A 43 9.59 6.36 7.58
C SER A 43 10.77 6.34 8.57
N ASN A 44 11.69 5.37 8.43
CA ASN A 44 12.93 5.30 9.23
C ASN A 44 13.94 6.41 8.92
N LEU A 45 13.72 7.19 7.86
CA LEU A 45 14.52 8.36 7.48
C LEU A 45 14.05 9.64 8.18
N ARG A 46 12.90 9.60 8.89
CA ARG A 46 12.40 10.73 9.67
C ARG A 46 13.48 11.20 10.66
N GLY A 47 13.80 12.49 10.63
CA GLY A 47 14.80 13.11 11.50
C GLY A 47 16.27 12.79 11.13
N LYS A 48 16.51 11.99 10.09
CA LYS A 48 17.86 11.68 9.58
C LYS A 48 18.22 12.48 8.34
N ILE A 49 17.23 13.03 7.65
CA ILE A 49 17.40 13.80 6.42
C ILE A 49 17.07 15.25 6.71
N THR A 50 17.95 16.15 6.28
CA THR A 50 17.70 17.60 6.28
C THR A 50 16.71 17.92 5.18
N TRP A 51 15.64 18.63 5.53
CA TRP A 51 14.69 19.13 4.56
C TRP A 51 15.14 20.51 4.06
N GLU A 52 15.20 20.70 2.74
CA GLU A 52 15.74 21.91 2.09
C GLU A 52 14.65 22.82 1.48
N GLY A 53 13.37 22.61 1.79
CA GLY A 53 12.27 23.42 1.26
C GLY A 53 11.94 24.66 2.10
N ASN A 54 10.99 25.48 1.63
CA ASN A 54 10.36 26.56 2.39
C ASN A 54 8.87 26.24 2.61
N LEU A 55 8.44 26.16 3.87
CA LEU A 55 7.11 25.65 4.22
C LEU A 55 6.04 26.72 4.03
N ASP A 56 6.43 27.98 4.22
CA ASP A 56 5.55 29.12 4.10
C ASP A 56 5.18 29.34 2.62
N GLU A 57 6.17 29.26 1.71
CA GLU A 57 5.94 29.32 0.25
C GLU A 57 4.96 28.23 -0.24
N MET A 58 5.03 27.01 0.30
CA MET A 58 4.13 25.92 -0.10
C MET A 58 2.66 26.13 0.33
N ARG A 59 2.39 27.04 1.28
CA ARG A 59 1.07 27.28 1.85
C ARG A 59 0.37 28.53 1.32
N GLU A 60 1.06 29.36 0.55
CA GLU A 60 0.49 30.62 -0.01
C GLU A 60 -0.46 30.41 -1.20
N TYR A 61 -0.74 29.16 -1.62
CA TYR A 61 -1.66 28.83 -2.71
C TYR A 61 -3.04 28.34 -2.23
#